data_AF-A0A544VYR6-F1
#
_entry.id   AF-A0A544VYR6-F1
#
_cell.length_a   1.000
_cell.length_b   1.000
_cell.length_c   1.000
_cell.angle_alpha   90.00
_cell.angle_beta   90.00
_cell.angle_gamma   90.00
#
_symmetry.space_group_name_H-M   'P 1'
#
loop_
_entity.id
_entity.type
_entity.pdbx_description
1 polymer ?
#
loop_
_entity_poly.entity_id
_entity_poly.type
_entity_poly.pdbx_seq_one_letter_code
_entity_poly.pdbx_strand_id
1 'polypeptide(L)' 'MDPRRLAQAMTGLPADEREILFCASSLRWSVERIAGDFDLSSDVVKLRLHDALRRLLGPTASCPPGMP' A
#
# COMPACT_ATOMS: atom_id res chain seq x y z
N MET A 1 -13.63 -6.36 -5.02
CA MET A 1 -12.27 -6.94 -5.02
C MET A 1 -12.40 -8.38 -4.56
N ASP A 2 -11.84 -9.35 -5.29
CA ASP A 2 -11.92 -10.75 -4.89
C ASP A 2 -11.07 -10.98 -3.62
N PRO A 3 -11.64 -11.49 -2.51
CA PRO A 3 -10.91 -11.68 -1.25
C PRO A 3 -9.67 -12.57 -1.38
N ARG A 4 -9.69 -13.54 -2.31
CA ARG A 4 -8.56 -14.43 -2.56
C ARG A 4 -7.42 -13.71 -3.27
N ARG A 5 -7.75 -12.82 -4.22
CA ARG A 5 -6.75 -11.95 -4.88
C ARG A 5 -6.13 -10.97 -3.91
N LEU A 6 -6.92 -10.39 -3.01
CA LEU A 6 -6.40 -9.51 -1.96
C LEU A 6 -5.45 -10.25 -1.03
N ALA A 7 -5.84 -11.43 -0.54
CA ALA A 7 -4.98 -12.25 0.32
C ALA A 7 -3.66 -12.63 -0.38
N GLN A 8 -3.72 -13.03 -1.65
CA GLN A 8 -2.55 -13.38 -2.43
C GLN A 8 -1.62 -12.17 -2.70
N ALA A 9 -2.20 -11.01 -3.00
CA ALA A 9 -1.43 -9.79 -3.20
C ALA A 9 -0.81 -9.31 -1.87
N MET A 10 -1.50 -9.47 -0.74
CA MET A 10 -0.94 -9.22 0.59
C MET A 10 0.22 -10.17 0.91
N THR A 11 0.14 -11.46 0.57
CA THR A 11 1.27 -12.39 0.80
C THR A 11 2.55 -12.02 0.03
N GLY A 12 2.44 -11.23 -1.05
CA GLY A 12 3.58 -10.74 -1.82
C GLY A 12 4.21 -9.44 -1.29
N LEU A 13 3.64 -8.85 -0.23
CA LEU A 13 4.17 -7.63 0.39
C LEU A 13 5.15 -7.97 1.52
N PRO A 14 6.26 -7.23 1.65
CA PRO A 14 7.10 -7.23 2.85
C PRO A 14 6.27 -7.07 4.12
N ALA A 15 6.74 -7.64 5.24
CA ALA A 15 6.03 -7.59 6.52
C ALA A 15 5.72 -6.13 6.92
N ASP A 16 6.71 -5.25 6.84
CA ASP A 16 6.56 -3.83 7.17
C ASP A 16 5.52 -3.12 6.28
N GLU A 17 5.48 -3.43 4.98
CA GLU A 17 4.52 -2.81 4.06
C GLU A 17 3.08 -3.26 4.34
N ARG A 18 2.89 -4.52 4.73
CA ARG A 18 1.57 -5.03 5.16
C ARG A 18 1.11 -4.33 6.44
N GLU A 19 2.01 -4.14 7.39
CA GLU A 19 1.70 -3.55 8.68
C GLU A 19 1.38 -2.06 8.54
N ILE A 20 2.20 -1.31 7.79
CA ILE A 20 1.93 0.09 7.43
C ILE A 20 0.58 0.24 6.72
N LEU A 21 0.28 -0.65 5.77
CA LEU A 21 -1.00 -0.66 5.08
C LEU A 21 -2.16 -0.97 6.03
N PHE A 22 -2.00 -1.90 6.97
CA PHE A 22 -3.00 -2.22 7.97
C PHE A 22 -3.30 -1.02 8.87
N CYS A 23 -2.26 -0.33 9.38
CA CYS A 23 -2.43 0.88 10.20
C CYS A 23 -3.17 1.99 9.44
N ALA A 24 -2.82 2.23 8.17
CA ALA A 24 -3.48 3.24 7.36
C ALA A 24 -4.95 2.87 7.00
N SER A 25 -5.20 1.61 6.63
CA SER A 25 -6.49 1.19 6.09
C SER A 25 -7.50 0.79 7.17
N SER A 26 -7.07 0.00 8.16
CA SER A 26 -7.95 -0.60 9.17
C SER A 26 -8.04 0.26 10.42
N LEU A 27 -6.91 0.82 10.86
CA LEU A 27 -6.87 1.68 12.05
C LEU A 27 -7.06 3.17 11.73
N ARG A 28 -7.06 3.55 10.45
CA ARG A 28 -7.21 4.94 9.97
C ARG A 28 -6.17 5.90 10.56
N TRP A 29 -4.96 5.40 10.83
CA TRP A 29 -3.89 6.25 11.34
C TRP A 29 -3.42 7.24 10.28
N SER A 30 -3.00 8.43 10.72
CA SER A 30 -2.36 9.41 9.83
C SER A 30 -0.94 8.98 9.47
N VAL A 31 -0.41 9.53 8.38
CA VAL A 31 0.96 9.25 7.94
C VAL A 31 1.98 9.64 9.00
N GLU A 32 1.77 10.76 9.69
CA GLU A 32 2.65 11.26 10.75
C GLU A 32 2.69 10.33 11.95
N ARG A 33 1.54 9.75 12.32
CA ARG A 33 1.46 8.76 13.39
C ARG A 33 2.21 7.48 13.04
N ILE A 34 1.99 6.96 11.83
CA ILE A 34 2.68 5.76 11.35
C ILE A 34 4.19 6.02 11.25
N ALA A 35 4.59 7.19 10.76
CA ALA A 35 5.99 7.60 10.70
C ALA A 35 6.65 7.56 12.10
N GLY A 36 5.98 8.12 13.11
CA GLY A 36 6.49 8.09 14.49
C GLY A 36 6.55 6.69 15.11
N ASP A 37 5.58 5.83 14.82
CA ASP A 37 5.50 4.48 15.40
C ASP A 37 6.55 3.51 14.80
N PHE A 38 6.89 3.70 13.52
CA PHE A 38 7.85 2.86 12.80
C PHE A 38 9.26 3.47 12.71
N ASP A 39 9.51 4.63 13.34
CA ASP A 39 10.76 5.39 13.22
C ASP A 39 11.15 5.67 11.75
N LEU A 40 10.17 6.05 10.94
CA LEU A 40 10.32 6.36 9.53
C LEU A 40 10.02 7.84 9.27
N SER A 41 10.47 8.36 8.13
CA SER A 41 9.96 9.65 7.65
C SER A 41 8.58 9.50 7.02
N SER A 42 7.76 10.54 7.09
CA SER A 42 6.44 10.58 6.44
C SER A 42 6.51 10.30 4.93
N ASP A 43 7.60 10.70 4.27
CA ASP A 43 7.78 10.45 2.83
C ASP A 43 8.04 8.97 2.53
N VAL A 44 8.81 8.28 3.40
CA VAL A 44 9.01 6.83 3.28
C VAL A 44 7.68 6.09 3.51
N VAL A 45 6.87 6.51 4.48
CA VAL A 45 5.55 5.91 4.72
C VAL A 45 4.64 6.08 3.51
N LYS A 46 4.57 7.29 2.92
CA LYS A 46 3.80 7.55 1.69
C LYS A 46 4.26 6.66 0.54
N LEU A 47 5.58 6.53 0.34
CA LEU A 47 6.14 5.71 -0.73
C LEU A 47 5.78 4.23 -0.55
N ARG A 48 5.94 3.70 0.67
CA ARG A 48 5.57 2.31 0.99
C ARG A 48 4.08 2.06 0.79
N LEU A 49 3.21 2.98 1.23
CA LEU A 49 1.76 2.88 0.98
C LEU A 49 1.44 2.90 -0.52
N HIS A 50 2.09 3.79 -1.28
CA HIS A 50 1.90 3.87 -2.73
C HIS A 50 2.30 2.55 -3.40
N ASP A 51 3.47 2.00 -3.09
CA ASP A 51 3.95 0.75 -3.67
C ASP A 51 3.08 -0.45 -3.26
N ALA A 52 2.66 -0.51 -2.00
CA ALA A 52 1.74 -1.55 -1.53
C ALA A 52 0.41 -1.48 -2.29
N LEU A 53 -0.20 -0.30 -2.43
CA LEU A 53 -1.44 -0.10 -3.18
C LEU A 53 -1.29 -0.44 -4.65
N ARG A 54 -0.18 -0.03 -5.29
CA ARG A 54 0.13 -0.34 -6.69
C ARG A 54 0.21 -1.85 -6.92
N ARG A 55 0.83 -2.61 -6.01
CA ARG A 55 0.91 -4.08 -6.08
C ARG A 55 -0.44 -4.74 -5.84
N LEU A 56 -1.24 -4.21 -4.91
CA LEU A 56 -2.58 -4.73 -4.61
C LEU A 56 -3.60 -4.50 -5.73
N LEU A 57 -3.51 -3.35 -6.40
CA LEU A 57 -4.38 -2.98 -7.52
C LEU A 57 -3.91 -3.57 -8.84
N GLY A 58 -2.68 -4.12 -8.91
CA GLY A 58 -2.09 -4.67 -10.13
C GLY A 58 -1.99 -3.66 -11.28
N PRO A 59 -1.66 -4.10 -12.50
CA PRO A 59 -1.54 -3.24 -13.68
C PRO A 59 -2.85 -2.58 -14.15
N THR A 60 -3.99 -2.77 -13.46
CA THR A 60 -5.27 -2.18 -13.88
C THR A 60 -5.37 -0.67 -13.62
N ALA A 61 -4.36 -0.06 -12.99
CA ALA A 61 -4.15 1.39 -13.01
C ALA A 61 -3.16 1.84 -14.10
N SER A 62 -2.85 0.98 -15.08
CA SER A 62 -2.34 1.47 -16.35
C SER A 62 -3.46 2.30 -16.97
N CYS A 63 -3.30 3.63 -16.96
CA CYS A 63 -3.98 4.47 -17.93
C CYS A 63 -3.95 3.74 -19.28
N PRO A 64 -5.07 3.66 -20.02
CA PRO A 64 -4.98 3.17 -21.38
C PRO A 64 -3.91 4.03 -22.08
N PRO A 65 -2.91 3.42 -22.75
CA PRO A 65 -2.05 4.20 -23.63
C PRO A 65 -3.00 4.92 -24.59
N GLY A 66 -2.90 6.25 -24.65
CA GLY A 66 -3.60 7.03 -25.66
C GLY A 66 -3.40 6.35 -27.00
N MET A 67 -4.48 5.78 -27.53
CA MET A 67 -4.55 5.27 -28.88
C MET A 67 -4.70 6.47 -29.84
N PRO A 68 -4.34 6.26 -31.11
CA PRO A 68 -3.39 7.07 -31.91
C PRO A 68 -3.85 8.47 -32.32
#